data_AF-A0A416VU48-F1
#
_entry.id   AF-A0A416VU48-F1
#
_cell.length_a   1.000
_cell.length_b   1.000
_cell.length_c   1.000
_cell.angle_alpha   90.00
_cell.angle_beta   90.00
_cell.angle_gamma   90.00
#
_symmetry.space_group_name_H-M   'P 1'
#
loop_
_entity.id
_entity.type
_entity.pdbx_description
1 polymer ?
#
loop_
_entity_poly.entity_id
_entity_poly.type
_entity_poly.pdbx_seq_one_letter_code
_entity_poly.pdbx_strand_id
1 'polypeptide(L)'
;MKQLLIITTNFMNKFGCILLLIFVYSCMDSFEELDIGVETLTYTGNNEMGKILFSKLQQNDIDDKFLELQKCSEILLDYTELSCTEKYGYIFSAPLKNKKTGIIESYLIFRTVNEADINPNNTKLDQSILIDQDFLNNLNGLELYLYSSRFLQYKNQGLEVSDKLCDFVNKWNNGELYTEYERINFAQNMEEYPYKVYIKFDIIYWVAPPLTAWALSQKTISDIFLKDAYETLCKKNPAIKWRARTDIKTNSAEIWFMVSDPTIDMKNAMWDYMNDISQNMRGRSFVSNVYWGMLIAGPFYHSTLGNGGSIPEYERPVIPEKPEEPCTDEKCPYCLKCVTPTSPNCLPCDCFGVELLLSDEEVALLNDYVLWARPKTPNGAYFPTLYFFEMAPANSGAWTPIYRGMEARLTRIATKPGEWDIRVRANIEDRQVFSEVLRVKELYPSYHDIVNNMQIQTQMTNLWTKTIQNTTESKRQELGCYIYIDAQEKTYKFEEFSGNEAGPDEHATIEVEYPSRESETCYFVGFFYTHTACTYLATGKKVGPSTQDIEATQLLGVVGIVYDYIGVSNPYGSGMMIMPGHSLDDPATYSHFGVYRRPLN
;
A
#
# COMPACT_ATOMS: atom_id res chain seq x y z
N MET A 1 -69.30 9.33 50.04
CA MET A 1 -68.39 10.51 49.93
C MET A 1 -66.90 10.14 50.04
N LYS A 2 -66.44 9.33 51.01
CA LYS A 2 -65.00 8.99 51.14
C LYS A 2 -64.40 8.16 49.99
N GLN A 3 -65.18 7.27 49.35
CA GLN A 3 -64.68 6.50 48.19
C GLN A 3 -64.62 7.31 46.88
N LEU A 4 -65.48 8.34 46.74
CA LEU A 4 -65.45 9.23 45.58
C LEU A 4 -64.22 10.17 45.63
N LEU A 5 -63.76 10.52 46.84
CA LEU A 5 -62.59 11.36 47.06
C LEU A 5 -61.25 10.65 46.74
N ILE A 6 -61.19 9.32 46.90
CA ILE A 6 -60.00 8.50 46.63
C ILE A 6 -59.84 8.21 45.12
N ILE A 7 -60.96 8.10 44.40
CA ILE A 7 -60.95 7.93 42.95
C ILE A 7 -60.59 9.24 42.25
N THR A 8 -61.04 10.39 42.75
CA THR A 8 -60.66 11.70 42.19
C THR A 8 -59.22 12.09 42.50
N THR A 9 -58.65 11.71 43.65
CA THR A 9 -57.20 11.96 43.93
C THR A 9 -56.29 11.07 43.10
N ASN A 10 -56.65 9.81 42.84
CA ASN A 10 -55.85 8.94 41.98
C ASN A 10 -56.00 9.27 40.49
N PHE A 11 -57.16 9.77 40.05
CA PHE A 11 -57.34 10.25 38.69
C PHE A 11 -56.63 11.58 38.45
N MET A 12 -56.68 12.53 39.40
CA MET A 12 -55.92 13.78 39.30
C MET A 12 -54.41 13.58 39.43
N ASN A 13 -53.92 12.59 40.20
CA ASN A 13 -52.48 12.28 40.23
C ASN A 13 -52.00 11.62 38.93
N LYS A 14 -52.80 10.75 38.29
CA LYS A 14 -52.41 10.15 37.01
C LYS A 14 -52.55 11.11 35.84
N PHE A 15 -53.60 11.94 35.81
CA PHE A 15 -53.75 12.99 34.80
C PHE A 15 -52.75 14.14 35.03
N GLY A 16 -52.42 14.44 36.28
CA GLY A 16 -51.35 15.36 36.67
C GLY A 16 -49.98 14.85 36.23
N CYS A 17 -49.65 13.57 36.45
CA CYS A 17 -48.40 12.98 35.95
C CYS A 17 -48.34 12.92 34.42
N ILE A 18 -49.47 12.69 33.72
CA ILE A 18 -49.52 12.70 32.26
C ILE A 18 -49.42 14.13 31.71
N LEU A 19 -50.07 15.12 32.32
CA LEU A 19 -49.90 16.54 31.96
C LEU A 19 -48.51 17.06 32.29
N LEU A 20 -47.87 16.57 33.36
CA LEU A 20 -46.49 16.91 33.71
C LEU A 20 -45.51 16.19 32.77
N LEU A 21 -45.81 14.97 32.32
CA LEU A 21 -45.07 14.30 31.24
C LEU A 21 -45.25 14.98 29.89
N ILE A 22 -46.44 15.50 29.58
CA ILE A 22 -46.71 16.29 28.35
C ILE A 22 -46.06 17.68 28.46
N PHE A 23 -46.03 18.32 29.64
CA PHE A 23 -45.30 19.57 29.85
C PHE A 23 -43.78 19.34 29.84
N VAL A 24 -43.30 18.21 30.36
CA VAL A 24 -41.88 17.82 30.25
C VAL A 24 -41.55 17.48 28.80
N TYR A 25 -42.41 16.79 28.05
CA TYR A 25 -42.20 16.54 26.61
C TYR A 25 -42.35 17.80 25.74
N SER A 26 -43.27 18.71 26.05
CA SER A 26 -43.48 19.95 25.29
C SER A 26 -42.54 21.08 25.73
N CYS A 27 -41.87 20.95 26.88
CA CYS A 27 -40.66 21.72 27.20
C CYS A 27 -39.37 21.03 26.71
N MET A 28 -39.45 19.80 26.20
CA MET A 28 -38.35 19.12 25.49
C MET A 28 -38.39 19.30 23.97
N ASP A 29 -39.28 20.17 23.46
CA ASP A 29 -39.24 20.69 22.07
C ASP A 29 -38.32 21.92 21.90
N SER A 30 -37.53 22.23 22.91
CA SER A 30 -36.17 22.71 22.68
C SER A 30 -35.25 21.63 23.18
N PHE A 31 -34.87 20.69 22.31
CA PHE A 31 -33.51 20.18 22.36
C PHE A 31 -32.61 21.42 22.30
N GLU A 32 -32.30 21.98 23.47
CA GLU A 32 -30.93 22.42 23.70
C GLU A 32 -30.11 21.23 23.26
N GLU A 33 -29.50 21.36 22.08
CA GLU A 33 -28.31 20.62 21.74
C GLU A 33 -27.53 20.48 23.03
N LEU A 34 -27.32 19.24 23.45
CA LEU A 34 -26.24 18.97 24.37
C LEU A 34 -25.01 19.49 23.62
N ASP A 35 -24.63 20.72 23.92
CA ASP A 35 -23.43 21.39 23.47
C ASP A 35 -22.27 20.66 24.16
N ILE A 36 -22.09 19.38 23.78
CA ILE A 36 -20.79 18.76 23.71
C ILE A 36 -20.11 19.70 22.74
N GLY A 37 -19.33 20.65 23.25
CA GLY A 37 -18.66 21.66 22.44
C GLY A 37 -17.78 20.96 21.40
N VAL A 38 -18.37 20.58 20.29
CA VAL A 38 -17.70 20.31 19.04
C VAL A 38 -17.36 21.71 18.61
N GLU A 39 -16.16 22.18 19.02
CA GLU A 39 -15.55 23.35 18.42
C GLU A 39 -15.78 23.20 16.91
N THR A 40 -16.66 24.02 16.36
CA THR A 40 -16.98 23.96 14.95
C THR A 40 -15.67 24.24 14.27
N LEU A 41 -15.12 23.24 13.57
CA LEU A 41 -13.84 23.41 12.89
C LEU A 41 -14.03 24.62 11.97
N THR A 42 -13.24 25.67 12.19
CA THR A 42 -13.24 26.86 11.35
C THR A 42 -11.89 26.96 10.70
N TYR A 43 -11.88 27.24 9.39
CA TYR A 43 -10.64 27.37 8.64
C TYR A 43 -10.77 28.50 7.63
N THR A 44 -9.92 29.51 7.80
CA THR A 44 -9.84 30.70 6.95
C THR A 44 -8.50 30.79 6.22
N GLY A 45 -7.68 29.74 6.32
CA GLY A 45 -6.38 29.66 5.70
C GLY A 45 -6.43 29.63 4.17
N ASN A 46 -5.28 29.87 3.56
CA ASN A 46 -5.14 30.01 2.12
C ASN A 46 -4.67 28.73 1.43
N ASN A 47 -4.23 27.71 2.18
CA ASN A 47 -3.80 26.45 1.57
C ASN A 47 -5.01 25.74 0.92
N GLU A 48 -4.96 25.57 -0.40
CA GLU A 48 -6.00 24.93 -1.20
C GLU A 48 -6.27 23.47 -0.78
N MET A 49 -5.23 22.70 -0.46
CA MET A 49 -5.41 21.33 0.04
C MET A 49 -6.06 21.32 1.42
N GLY A 50 -5.71 22.29 2.27
CA GLY A 50 -6.37 22.53 3.55
C GLY A 50 -7.86 22.84 3.40
N LYS A 51 -8.24 23.66 2.40
CA LYS A 51 -9.64 23.99 2.12
C LYS A 51 -10.43 22.78 1.67
N ILE A 52 -9.83 21.95 0.82
CA ILE A 52 -10.44 20.70 0.35
C ILE A 52 -10.62 19.72 1.50
N LEU A 53 -9.56 19.48 2.29
CA LEU A 53 -9.63 18.61 3.46
C LEU A 53 -10.68 19.10 4.46
N PHE A 54 -10.69 20.40 4.75
CA PHE A 54 -11.68 21.05 5.60
C PHE A 54 -13.12 20.80 5.13
N SER A 55 -13.40 21.06 3.85
CA SER A 55 -14.73 20.81 3.27
C SER A 55 -15.15 19.35 3.39
N LYS A 56 -14.20 18.40 3.32
CA LYS A 56 -14.48 16.97 3.47
C LYS A 56 -14.71 16.57 4.92
N LEU A 57 -13.96 17.13 5.85
CA LEU A 57 -14.19 16.90 7.28
C LEU A 57 -15.58 17.40 7.69
N GLN A 58 -16.06 18.49 7.10
CA GLN A 58 -17.43 18.97 7.33
C GLN A 58 -18.54 18.09 6.72
N GLN A 59 -18.23 17.26 5.73
CA GLN A 59 -19.21 16.46 4.96
C GLN A 59 -19.29 14.99 5.36
N ASN A 60 -18.27 14.45 6.05
CA ASN A 60 -18.23 13.04 6.46
C ASN A 60 -18.56 12.92 7.96
N ASP A 61 -19.12 11.78 8.38
CA ASP A 61 -19.14 11.37 9.79
C ASP A 61 -17.69 11.22 10.24
N ILE A 62 -17.16 12.27 10.86
CA ILE A 62 -15.80 12.35 11.36
C ILE A 62 -15.61 11.23 12.39
N ASP A 63 -14.56 10.42 12.22
CA ASP A 63 -14.18 9.36 13.18
C ASP A 63 -14.10 9.94 14.61
N ASP A 64 -14.75 9.28 15.57
CA ASP A 64 -14.73 9.64 17.00
C ASP A 64 -13.31 9.90 17.50
N LYS A 65 -12.32 9.15 16.98
CA LYS A 65 -10.91 9.31 17.31
C LYS A 65 -10.36 10.69 16.93
N PHE A 66 -10.80 11.28 15.81
CA PHE A 66 -10.39 12.64 15.42
C PHE A 66 -10.99 13.68 16.36
N LEU A 67 -12.27 13.52 16.72
CA LEU A 67 -12.95 14.44 17.64
C LEU A 67 -12.31 14.43 19.03
N GLU A 68 -11.87 13.26 19.50
CA GLU A 68 -11.10 13.17 20.75
C GLU A 68 -9.74 13.85 20.66
N LEU A 69 -9.02 13.69 19.55
CA LEU A 69 -7.73 14.35 19.33
C LEU A 69 -7.84 15.88 19.30
N GLN A 70 -8.92 16.43 18.75
CA GLN A 70 -9.17 17.89 18.72
C GLN A 70 -9.32 18.52 20.11
N LYS A 71 -9.65 17.73 21.16
CA LYS A 71 -9.73 18.23 22.54
C LYS A 71 -8.36 18.66 23.07
N CYS A 72 -7.28 18.00 22.62
CA CYS A 72 -5.93 18.21 23.13
C CYS A 72 -4.96 18.76 22.08
N SER A 73 -5.32 18.71 20.79
CA SER A 73 -4.48 19.14 19.68
C SER A 73 -5.27 19.99 18.67
N GLU A 74 -4.58 20.87 17.96
CA GLU A 74 -5.10 21.69 16.88
C GLU A 74 -4.56 21.12 15.55
N ILE A 75 -5.44 20.85 14.59
CA ILE A 75 -5.01 20.47 13.23
C ILE A 75 -4.62 21.72 12.43
N LEU A 76 -3.39 21.78 11.93
CA LEU A 76 -2.92 22.94 11.18
C LEU A 76 -3.16 22.76 9.68
N LEU A 77 -4.37 23.09 9.23
CA LEU A 77 -4.81 22.85 7.85
C LEU A 77 -4.03 23.65 6.80
N ASP A 78 -3.40 24.78 7.16
CA ASP A 78 -2.53 25.54 6.24
C ASP A 78 -1.25 24.78 5.84
N TYR A 79 -0.91 23.73 6.58
CA TYR A 79 0.23 22.83 6.30
C TYR A 79 -0.24 21.49 5.71
N THR A 80 -1.49 21.44 5.23
CA THR A 80 -2.02 20.23 4.60
C THR A 80 -1.32 19.98 3.28
N GLU A 81 -0.93 18.73 3.06
CA GLU A 81 -0.36 18.27 1.80
C GLU A 81 -1.10 17.06 1.26
N LEU A 82 -1.31 17.04 -0.05
CA LEU A 82 -1.73 15.87 -0.79
C LEU A 82 -0.48 15.14 -1.29
N SER A 83 -0.35 13.86 -0.95
CA SER A 83 0.74 13.03 -1.42
C SER A 83 0.27 11.63 -1.78
N CYS A 84 1.13 10.84 -2.42
CA CYS A 84 0.85 9.46 -2.76
C CYS A 84 1.87 8.56 -2.05
N THR A 85 1.39 7.48 -1.46
CA THR A 85 2.20 6.43 -0.83
C THR A 85 1.88 5.09 -1.46
N GLU A 86 2.84 4.18 -1.51
CA GLU A 86 2.62 2.83 -2.03
C GLU A 86 1.55 2.08 -1.23
N LYS A 87 1.53 2.28 0.10
CA LYS A 87 0.63 1.58 1.02
C LYS A 87 -0.80 2.11 1.03
N TYR A 88 -1.00 3.42 0.83
CA TYR A 88 -2.29 4.07 1.06
C TYR A 88 -2.82 4.86 -0.14
N GLY A 89 -2.13 4.81 -1.28
CA GLY A 89 -2.48 5.61 -2.45
C GLY A 89 -2.42 7.10 -2.13
N TYR A 90 -3.37 7.88 -2.64
CA TYR A 90 -3.48 9.30 -2.34
C TYR A 90 -3.93 9.54 -0.89
N ILE A 91 -3.20 10.42 -0.21
CA ILE A 91 -3.44 10.79 1.17
C ILE A 91 -3.37 12.29 1.37
N PHE A 92 -4.25 12.81 2.22
CA PHE A 92 -4.04 14.11 2.84
C PHE A 92 -3.23 13.91 4.13
N SER A 93 -2.26 14.78 4.37
CA SER A 93 -1.51 14.81 5.62
C SER A 93 -1.55 16.20 6.23
N ALA A 94 -1.79 16.30 7.53
CA ALA A 94 -1.84 17.58 8.24
C ALA A 94 -1.28 17.43 9.67
N PRO A 95 -0.39 18.34 10.12
CA PRO A 95 0.22 18.25 11.43
C PRO A 95 -0.77 18.58 12.56
N LEU A 96 -0.59 17.89 13.68
CA LEU A 96 -1.32 18.13 14.93
C LEU A 96 -0.41 18.86 15.92
N LYS A 97 -0.83 20.06 16.29
CA LYS A 97 -0.15 20.89 17.29
C LYS A 97 -0.77 20.64 18.65
N ASN A 98 0.00 20.17 19.61
CA ASN A 98 -0.48 19.99 20.97
C ASN A 98 -0.86 21.36 21.56
N LYS A 99 -2.12 21.53 21.98
CA LYS A 99 -2.65 22.82 22.48
C LYS A 99 -1.95 23.30 23.77
N LYS A 100 -1.35 22.39 24.55
CA LYS A 100 -0.64 22.70 25.80
C LYS A 100 0.81 23.10 25.57
N THR A 101 1.53 22.35 24.74
CA THR A 101 2.97 22.57 24.53
C THR A 101 3.26 23.50 23.36
N GLY A 102 2.33 23.60 22.40
CA GLY A 102 2.54 24.32 21.16
C GLY A 102 3.41 23.58 20.15
N ILE A 103 3.82 22.34 20.46
CA ILE A 103 4.75 21.54 19.68
C ILE A 103 3.97 20.54 18.80
N ILE A 104 4.48 20.29 17.59
CA ILE A 104 4.01 19.19 16.74
C ILE A 104 4.62 17.88 17.26
N GLU A 105 3.76 17.02 17.79
CA GLU A 105 4.13 15.70 18.32
C GLU A 105 3.53 14.55 17.48
N SER A 106 2.65 14.89 16.55
CA SER A 106 2.03 13.94 15.64
C SER A 106 1.48 14.65 14.39
N TYR A 107 1.11 13.87 13.37
CA TYR A 107 0.30 14.35 12.26
C TYR A 107 -0.72 13.28 11.87
N LEU A 108 -1.78 13.69 11.18
CA LEU A 108 -2.80 12.78 10.67
C LEU A 108 -2.61 12.54 9.19
N ILE A 109 -2.88 11.30 8.80
CA ILE A 109 -3.05 10.88 7.41
C ILE A 109 -4.54 10.55 7.20
N PHE A 110 -5.16 11.16 6.20
CA PHE A 110 -6.52 10.84 5.76
C PHE A 110 -6.44 10.16 4.39
N ARG A 111 -6.82 8.88 4.33
CA ARG A 111 -6.81 8.12 3.07
C ARG A 111 -8.01 8.50 2.21
N THR A 112 -7.87 8.41 0.89
CA THR A 112 -8.96 8.67 -0.04
C THR A 112 -9.59 7.37 -0.57
N VAL A 113 -10.92 7.25 -0.50
CA VAL A 113 -11.69 6.10 -1.03
C VAL A 113 -12.06 6.37 -2.49
N ASN A 114 -11.07 6.24 -3.39
CA ASN A 114 -11.19 6.02 -4.85
C ASN A 114 -9.88 6.44 -5.52
N GLU A 115 -9.05 5.45 -5.86
CA GLU A 115 -7.74 5.69 -6.52
C GLU A 115 -7.86 6.11 -7.99
N ALA A 116 -9.04 5.96 -8.60
CA ALA A 116 -9.24 6.19 -10.02
C ALA A 116 -9.51 7.65 -10.42
N ASP A 117 -9.87 8.52 -9.46
CA ASP A 117 -10.21 9.92 -9.73
C ASP A 117 -9.16 10.83 -9.08
N ILE A 118 -8.20 11.32 -9.88
CA ILE A 118 -7.08 12.16 -9.42
C ILE A 118 -7.56 13.52 -8.87
N ASN A 119 -8.83 13.87 -9.07
CA ASN A 119 -9.38 15.12 -8.59
C ASN A 119 -9.63 15.06 -7.07
N PRO A 120 -8.83 15.78 -6.25
CA PRO A 120 -9.00 15.77 -4.80
C PRO A 120 -10.36 16.31 -4.36
N ASN A 121 -11.10 17.02 -5.21
CA ASN A 121 -12.44 17.49 -4.89
C ASN A 121 -13.48 16.35 -4.86
N ASN A 122 -13.29 15.28 -5.63
CA ASN A 122 -14.29 14.21 -5.82
C ASN A 122 -14.09 12.99 -4.91
N THR A 123 -12.98 12.92 -4.17
CA THR A 123 -12.65 11.77 -3.32
C THR A 123 -13.39 11.79 -1.98
N LYS A 124 -13.77 10.62 -1.46
CA LYS A 124 -14.25 10.49 -0.06
C LYS A 124 -13.06 10.23 0.87
N LEU A 125 -13.17 10.64 2.13
CA LEU A 125 -12.17 10.28 3.14
C LEU A 125 -12.53 8.91 3.74
N ASP A 126 -11.51 8.09 3.97
CA ASP A 126 -11.57 6.88 4.79
C ASP A 126 -11.19 7.21 6.25
N GLN A 127 -10.90 6.18 7.05
CA GLN A 127 -10.33 6.31 8.37
C GLN A 127 -9.01 7.11 8.40
N SER A 128 -8.85 7.93 9.43
CA SER A 128 -7.61 8.67 9.69
C SER A 128 -6.58 7.82 10.44
N ILE A 129 -5.30 7.98 10.10
CA ILE A 129 -4.17 7.31 10.76
C ILE A 129 -3.35 8.36 11.48
N LEU A 130 -3.13 8.15 12.78
CA LEU A 130 -2.25 8.98 13.60
C LEU A 130 -0.80 8.53 13.42
N ILE A 131 0.06 9.45 13.03
CA ILE A 131 1.50 9.26 12.93
C ILE A 131 2.14 10.00 14.08
N ASP A 132 2.58 9.27 15.09
CA ASP A 132 3.25 9.75 16.29
C ASP A 132 4.51 8.92 16.56
N GLN A 133 5.18 9.15 17.69
CA GLN A 133 6.38 8.42 18.06
C GLN A 133 6.13 6.91 18.16
N ASP A 134 4.98 6.48 18.67
CA ASP A 134 4.65 5.06 18.83
C ASP A 134 4.43 4.39 17.48
N PHE A 135 3.77 5.07 16.54
CA PHE A 135 3.69 4.61 15.16
C PHE A 135 5.08 4.44 14.54
N LEU A 136 5.95 5.44 14.67
CA LEU A 136 7.30 5.39 14.11
C LEU A 136 8.17 4.29 14.74
N ASN A 137 8.03 4.04 16.05
CA ASN A 137 8.78 2.99 16.75
C ASN A 137 8.51 1.58 16.19
N ASN A 138 7.39 1.38 15.50
CA ASN A 138 7.01 0.13 14.87
C ASN A 138 7.47 0.01 13.41
N LEU A 139 8.18 1.02 12.88
CA LEU A 139 8.70 1.04 11.51
C LEU A 139 10.22 0.84 11.49
N ASN A 140 10.75 0.45 10.33
CA ASN A 140 12.18 0.37 10.08
C ASN A 140 12.57 0.92 8.70
N GLY A 141 13.87 1.15 8.52
CA GLY A 141 14.46 1.47 7.21
C GLY A 141 13.80 2.65 6.49
N LEU A 142 13.37 2.40 5.25
CA LEU A 142 12.82 3.40 4.34
C LEU A 142 11.43 3.89 4.79
N GLU A 143 10.56 3.04 5.31
CA GLU A 143 9.26 3.46 5.82
C GLU A 143 9.44 4.44 6.97
N LEU A 144 10.30 4.10 7.94
CA LEU A 144 10.62 4.99 9.06
C LEU A 144 11.16 6.34 8.56
N TYR A 145 12.05 6.33 7.55
CA TYR A 145 12.54 7.56 6.92
C TYR A 145 11.41 8.39 6.29
N LEU A 146 10.52 7.76 5.49
CA LEU A 146 9.46 8.44 4.77
C LEU A 146 8.48 9.13 5.72
N TYR A 147 7.97 8.42 6.73
CA TYR A 147 7.04 9.00 7.71
C TYR A 147 7.73 10.03 8.60
N SER A 148 8.98 9.80 9.00
CA SER A 148 9.73 10.75 9.83
C SER A 148 10.11 12.03 9.06
N SER A 149 10.32 11.96 7.73
CA SER A 149 10.74 13.10 6.91
C SER A 149 9.72 14.24 6.89
N ARG A 150 8.44 13.93 7.13
CA ARG A 150 7.37 14.92 7.24
C ARG A 150 7.55 15.84 8.45
N PHE A 151 7.98 15.30 9.58
CA PHE A 151 8.29 16.11 10.76
C PHE A 151 9.42 17.11 10.49
N LEU A 152 10.47 16.67 9.78
CA LEU A 152 11.55 17.57 9.36
C LEU A 152 11.06 18.64 8.38
N GLN A 153 10.15 18.30 7.47
CA GLN A 153 9.54 19.26 6.55
C GLN A 153 8.71 20.33 7.29
N TYR A 154 7.86 19.92 8.24
CA TYR A 154 7.11 20.86 9.08
C TYR A 154 8.05 21.78 9.87
N LYS A 155 9.14 21.22 10.41
CA LYS A 155 10.19 22.01 11.08
C LYS A 155 10.83 23.02 10.14
N ASN A 156 11.12 22.63 8.90
CA ASN A 156 11.67 23.52 7.86
C ASN A 156 10.67 24.58 7.39
N GLN A 157 9.37 24.32 7.51
CA GLN A 157 8.29 25.29 7.26
C GLN A 157 8.08 26.27 8.44
N GLY A 158 8.90 26.17 9.50
CA GLY A 158 8.89 27.08 10.64
C GLY A 158 8.01 26.63 11.81
N LEU A 159 7.49 25.41 11.78
CA LEU A 159 6.75 24.83 12.90
C LEU A 159 7.71 24.31 13.97
N GLU A 160 7.30 24.43 15.24
CA GLU A 160 8.03 23.83 16.35
C GLU A 160 7.66 22.34 16.44
N VAL A 161 8.61 21.47 16.14
CA VAL A 161 8.41 20.01 16.05
C VAL A 161 9.29 19.30 17.06
N SER A 162 8.78 18.25 17.70
CA SER A 162 9.55 17.43 18.63
C SER A 162 10.81 16.87 17.96
N ASP A 163 11.98 17.15 18.56
CA ASP A 163 13.27 16.73 18.00
C ASP A 163 13.36 15.21 17.84
N LYS A 164 12.77 14.44 18.76
CA LYS A 164 12.74 12.97 18.72
C LYS A 164 12.15 12.42 17.42
N LEU A 165 11.17 13.11 16.84
CA LEU A 165 10.52 12.72 15.59
C LEU A 165 11.39 13.04 14.37
N CYS A 166 12.35 13.95 14.51
CA CYS A 166 13.33 14.29 13.48
C CYS A 166 14.65 13.50 13.62
N ASP A 167 14.95 12.96 14.82
CA ASP A 167 16.23 12.36 15.17
C ASP A 167 16.69 11.29 14.17
N PHE A 168 15.79 10.38 13.80
CA PHE A 168 16.12 9.32 12.85
C PHE A 168 16.54 9.89 11.49
N VAL A 169 15.78 10.83 10.94
CA VAL A 169 16.05 11.45 9.63
C VAL A 169 17.33 12.28 9.68
N ASN A 170 17.57 12.99 10.78
CA ASN A 170 18.80 13.76 10.96
C ASN A 170 20.03 12.83 10.99
N LYS A 171 20.00 11.78 11.81
CA LYS A 171 21.10 10.79 11.87
C LYS A 171 21.28 10.07 10.53
N TRP A 172 20.19 9.78 9.83
CA TRP A 172 20.22 9.22 8.48
C TRP A 172 20.90 10.16 7.49
N ASN A 173 20.46 11.41 7.41
CA ASN A 173 21.00 12.42 6.50
C ASN A 173 22.46 12.77 6.80
N ASN A 174 22.87 12.69 8.08
CA ASN A 174 24.25 12.87 8.51
C ASN A 174 25.12 11.61 8.31
N GLY A 175 24.54 10.50 7.88
CA GLY A 175 25.25 9.23 7.68
C GLY A 175 25.70 8.54 8.97
N GLU A 176 25.13 8.90 10.12
CA GLU A 176 25.48 8.41 11.46
C GLU A 176 24.91 7.01 11.76
N LEU A 177 23.90 6.55 11.01
CA LEU A 177 23.19 5.29 11.25
C LEU A 177 23.82 4.05 10.57
N TYR A 178 24.98 4.17 9.92
CA TYR A 178 25.58 3.06 9.17
C TYR A 178 27.06 2.85 9.46
N THR A 179 27.41 1.68 10.01
CA THR A 179 28.79 1.18 10.01
C THR A 179 29.22 0.80 8.58
N GLU A 180 30.50 0.89 8.27
CA GLU A 180 31.07 0.54 6.96
C GLU A 180 30.75 -0.92 6.54
N TYR A 181 30.51 -1.80 7.52
CA TYR A 181 30.09 -3.19 7.33
C TYR A 181 28.60 -3.32 6.94
N GLU A 182 27.72 -2.50 7.50
CA GLU A 182 26.30 -2.43 7.11
C GLU A 182 26.13 -1.74 5.76
N ARG A 183 26.99 -0.77 5.39
CA ARG A 183 27.04 -0.21 4.04
C ARG A 183 27.39 -1.26 2.99
N ILE A 184 28.32 -2.18 3.30
CA ILE A 184 28.71 -3.28 2.40
C ILE A 184 27.59 -4.33 2.29
N ASN A 185 26.92 -4.70 3.39
CA ASN A 185 25.79 -5.63 3.34
C ASN A 185 24.54 -5.02 2.67
N PHE A 186 24.32 -3.70 2.78
CA PHE A 186 23.24 -3.01 2.07
C PHE A 186 23.55 -2.87 0.57
N ALA A 187 24.83 -2.70 0.20
CA ALA A 187 25.30 -2.65 -1.18
C ALA A 187 25.40 -4.03 -1.87
N GLN A 188 25.64 -5.10 -1.12
CA GLN A 188 25.69 -6.46 -1.66
C GLN A 188 24.31 -7.12 -1.82
N ASN A 189 23.27 -6.59 -1.15
CA ASN A 189 21.91 -7.11 -1.24
C ASN A 189 20.98 -6.29 -2.15
N MET A 190 21.44 -5.18 -2.75
CA MET A 190 20.72 -4.47 -3.81
C MET A 190 21.37 -4.75 -5.17
N GLU A 191 20.65 -5.44 -6.06
CA GLU A 191 21.11 -5.70 -7.43
C GLU A 191 21.13 -4.43 -8.30
N GLU A 192 20.47 -3.34 -7.89
CA GLU A 192 20.35 -2.08 -8.62
C GLU A 192 20.36 -0.85 -7.67
N TYR A 193 21.09 0.21 -8.02
CA TYR A 193 21.22 1.48 -7.30
C TYR A 193 20.33 2.59 -7.90
N PRO A 194 19.51 3.29 -7.10
CA PRO A 194 18.65 4.37 -7.60
C PRO A 194 19.39 5.70 -7.77
N TYR A 195 19.36 6.25 -8.97
CA TYR A 195 19.74 7.62 -9.31
C TYR A 195 18.49 8.44 -9.56
N LYS A 196 18.31 9.55 -8.85
CA LYS A 196 17.20 10.47 -9.08
C LYS A 196 17.69 11.69 -9.84
N VAL A 197 17.07 11.98 -10.97
CA VAL A 197 17.42 13.13 -11.81
C VAL A 197 16.21 14.06 -11.90
N TYR A 198 16.43 15.34 -11.65
CA TYR A 198 15.40 16.38 -11.66
C TYR A 198 15.66 17.38 -12.78
N ILE A 199 14.63 17.68 -13.59
CA ILE A 199 14.72 18.67 -14.67
C ILE A 199 13.55 19.63 -14.57
N LYS A 200 13.87 20.92 -14.64
CA LYS A 200 12.89 22.00 -14.67
C LYS A 200 13.09 22.85 -15.92
N PHE A 201 12.02 23.19 -16.62
CA PHE A 201 12.08 24.02 -17.81
C PHE A 201 11.10 25.19 -17.72
N ASP A 202 11.57 26.37 -18.14
CA ASP A 202 10.73 27.58 -18.20
C ASP A 202 10.19 27.73 -19.62
N ILE A 203 8.86 27.76 -19.74
CA ILE A 203 8.13 27.94 -21.00
C ILE A 203 7.84 29.44 -21.19
N ILE A 204 8.07 29.99 -22.39
CA ILE A 204 7.78 31.41 -22.68
C ILE A 204 6.27 31.58 -22.85
N TYR A 205 5.64 32.30 -21.91
CA TYR A 205 4.21 32.62 -21.94
C TYR A 205 3.93 33.87 -22.78
N TRP A 206 3.60 33.71 -24.06
CA TRP A 206 2.96 34.77 -24.87
C TRP A 206 1.98 34.20 -25.90
N VAL A 207 0.91 33.51 -25.45
CA VAL A 207 -0.27 33.24 -26.29
C VAL A 207 -1.55 33.25 -25.43
N ALA A 208 -2.59 33.96 -25.89
CA ALA A 208 -3.86 34.21 -25.20
C ALA A 208 -4.74 32.94 -24.98
N PRO A 209 -5.65 32.91 -23.97
CA PRO A 209 -6.50 31.76 -23.64
C PRO A 209 -7.64 31.62 -24.69
N PRO A 210 -8.02 30.41 -25.15
CA PRO A 210 -8.17 29.15 -24.42
C PRO A 210 -7.27 27.99 -24.95
N LEU A 211 -6.20 28.29 -25.68
CA LEU A 211 -5.31 27.30 -26.31
C LEU A 211 -4.14 26.84 -25.42
N THR A 212 -4.10 27.25 -24.15
CA THR A 212 -2.92 27.18 -23.27
C THR A 212 -2.71 25.86 -22.50
N ALA A 213 -3.53 24.82 -22.71
CA ALA A 213 -3.38 23.55 -21.98
C ALA A 213 -2.47 22.48 -22.66
N TRP A 214 -1.85 22.77 -23.82
CA TRP A 214 -1.32 21.71 -24.72
C TRP A 214 0.12 21.92 -25.23
N ALA A 215 0.94 22.80 -24.63
CA ALA A 215 2.21 23.17 -25.26
C ALA A 215 3.29 22.07 -25.31
N LEU A 216 3.22 21.04 -24.45
CA LEU A 216 3.99 19.80 -24.59
C LEU A 216 3.13 18.67 -24.02
N SER A 217 2.63 17.78 -24.87
CA SER A 217 1.90 16.61 -24.36
C SER A 217 2.85 15.76 -23.49
N GLN A 218 2.34 15.15 -22.41
CA GLN A 218 3.12 14.19 -21.60
C GLN A 218 3.78 13.12 -22.48
N LYS A 219 3.13 12.76 -23.59
CA LYS A 219 3.67 11.86 -24.61
C LYS A 219 4.90 12.45 -25.31
N THR A 220 4.89 13.71 -25.72
CA THR A 220 6.04 14.37 -26.34
C THR A 220 7.23 14.49 -25.38
N ILE A 221 6.95 14.80 -24.11
CA ILE A 221 7.98 14.83 -23.05
C ILE A 221 8.53 13.42 -22.85
N SER A 222 7.67 12.42 -22.70
CA SER A 222 8.04 11.01 -22.57
C SER A 222 8.85 10.50 -23.78
N ASP A 223 8.46 10.84 -25.01
CA ASP A 223 9.18 10.44 -26.23
C ASP A 223 10.60 11.05 -26.28
N ILE A 224 10.76 12.32 -25.87
CA ILE A 224 12.07 12.99 -25.80
C ILE A 224 12.96 12.35 -24.73
N PHE A 225 12.39 12.00 -23.58
CA PHE A 225 13.13 11.48 -22.43
C PHE A 225 13.43 9.98 -22.50
N LEU A 226 12.47 9.18 -22.93
CA LEU A 226 12.51 7.71 -22.84
C LEU A 226 12.85 7.02 -24.16
N LYS A 227 12.72 7.70 -25.30
CA LYS A 227 12.94 7.06 -26.61
C LYS A 227 14.28 7.47 -27.21
N ASP A 228 14.45 8.71 -27.65
CA ASP A 228 15.63 9.09 -28.44
C ASP A 228 16.92 9.19 -27.59
N ALA A 229 16.83 9.79 -26.40
CA ALA A 229 17.98 10.00 -25.53
C ALA A 229 18.37 8.73 -24.73
N TYR A 230 17.37 8.01 -24.22
CA TYR A 230 17.56 6.75 -23.48
C TYR A 230 18.14 5.64 -24.36
N GLU A 231 17.62 5.45 -25.59
CA GLU A 231 18.18 4.47 -26.54
C GLU A 231 19.65 4.78 -26.89
N THR A 232 19.99 6.08 -26.99
CA THR A 232 21.38 6.52 -27.23
C THR A 232 22.28 6.23 -26.02
N LEU A 233 21.76 6.37 -24.80
CA LEU A 233 22.48 6.09 -23.57
C LEU A 233 22.75 4.59 -23.37
N CYS A 234 21.71 3.77 -23.57
CA CYS A 234 21.81 2.31 -23.52
C CYS A 234 22.77 1.76 -24.58
N LYS A 235 22.81 2.36 -25.78
CA LYS A 235 23.79 2.00 -26.82
C LYS A 235 25.23 2.33 -26.43
N LYS A 236 25.46 3.46 -25.75
CA LYS A 236 26.80 3.87 -25.31
C LYS A 236 27.30 3.05 -24.12
N ASN A 237 26.41 2.56 -23.25
CA ASN A 237 26.79 1.81 -22.06
C ASN A 237 25.89 0.57 -21.84
N PRO A 238 26.09 -0.51 -22.63
CA PRO A 238 25.20 -1.68 -22.67
C PRO A 238 25.32 -2.60 -21.45
N ALA A 239 26.35 -2.44 -20.62
CA ALA A 239 26.58 -3.26 -19.42
C ALA A 239 25.68 -2.86 -18.24
N ILE A 240 24.92 -1.78 -18.36
CA ILE A 240 24.12 -1.21 -17.30
C ILE A 240 22.65 -1.51 -17.58
N LYS A 241 21.99 -2.17 -16.62
CA LYS A 241 20.52 -2.32 -16.65
C LYS A 241 19.92 -1.03 -16.13
N TRP A 242 19.07 -0.41 -16.93
CA TRP A 242 18.38 0.82 -16.59
C TRP A 242 16.88 0.56 -16.44
N ARG A 243 16.28 1.10 -15.38
CA ARG A 243 14.82 1.29 -15.29
C ARG A 243 14.54 2.76 -15.11
N ALA A 244 13.79 3.34 -16.04
CA ALA A 244 13.42 4.75 -16.03
C ALA A 244 11.97 4.92 -15.55
N ARG A 245 11.74 5.60 -14.43
CA ARG A 245 10.39 6.05 -14.03
C ARG A 245 10.32 7.56 -14.21
N THR A 246 9.37 8.05 -15.00
CA THR A 246 9.17 9.49 -15.22
C THR A 246 7.93 9.99 -14.49
N ASP A 247 8.09 11.01 -13.66
CA ASP A 247 6.97 11.82 -13.15
C ASP A 247 7.01 13.19 -13.83
N ILE A 248 6.01 13.46 -14.68
CA ILE A 248 5.96 14.65 -15.54
C ILE A 248 4.90 15.60 -15.00
N LYS A 249 5.35 16.73 -14.46
CA LYS A 249 4.53 17.88 -14.08
C LYS A 249 4.55 18.93 -15.20
N THR A 250 3.63 19.88 -15.16
CA THR A 250 3.41 20.89 -16.21
C THR A 250 4.65 21.71 -16.61
N ASN A 251 5.70 21.78 -15.78
CA ASN A 251 6.96 22.49 -16.05
C ASN A 251 8.23 21.77 -15.53
N SER A 252 8.13 20.49 -15.16
CA SER A 252 9.28 19.71 -14.67
C SER A 252 9.10 18.23 -14.92
N ALA A 253 10.21 17.52 -15.15
CA ALA A 253 10.23 16.07 -15.22
C ALA A 253 11.21 15.53 -14.16
N GLU A 254 10.75 14.55 -13.38
CA GLU A 254 11.61 13.72 -12.54
C GLU A 254 11.83 12.37 -13.22
N ILE A 255 13.08 11.93 -13.26
CA ILE A 255 13.47 10.66 -13.87
C ILE A 255 14.30 9.87 -12.88
N TRP A 256 13.85 8.66 -12.59
CA TRP A 256 14.54 7.73 -11.73
C TRP A 256 15.24 6.71 -12.59
N PHE A 257 16.53 6.50 -12.37
CA PHE A 257 17.34 5.49 -13.04
C PHE A 257 17.78 4.45 -12.02
N MET A 258 17.46 3.19 -12.23
CA MET A 258 18.10 2.09 -11.48
C MET A 258 19.34 1.63 -12.23
N VAL A 259 20.48 1.44 -11.54
CA VAL A 259 21.79 1.19 -12.16
C VAL A 259 22.55 0.12 -11.39
N SER A 260 23.05 -0.93 -12.03
CA SER A 260 23.71 -2.05 -11.33
C SER A 260 25.14 -1.78 -10.83
N ASP A 261 25.84 -0.73 -11.31
CA ASP A 261 27.21 -0.38 -10.88
C ASP A 261 27.50 1.14 -10.96
N PRO A 262 27.57 1.86 -9.81
CA PRO A 262 27.70 3.31 -9.77
C PRO A 262 29.17 3.78 -9.89
N THR A 263 29.73 3.77 -11.10
CA THR A 263 31.11 4.24 -11.36
C THR A 263 31.21 5.74 -11.68
N ILE A 264 32.44 6.31 -11.65
CA ILE A 264 32.70 7.70 -12.09
C ILE A 264 32.28 7.92 -13.55
N ASP A 265 32.42 6.89 -14.40
CA ASP A 265 31.99 6.93 -15.79
C ASP A 265 30.46 7.06 -15.92
N MET A 266 29.70 6.51 -14.96
CA MET A 266 28.25 6.68 -14.87
C MET A 266 27.85 8.14 -14.67
N LYS A 267 28.53 8.83 -13.73
CA LYS A 267 28.25 10.24 -13.44
C LYS A 267 28.47 11.09 -14.69
N ASN A 268 29.55 10.84 -15.43
CA ASN A 268 29.86 11.56 -16.67
C ASN A 268 28.85 11.22 -17.79
N ALA A 269 28.48 9.95 -17.95
CA ALA A 269 27.47 9.52 -18.92
C ALA A 269 26.09 10.15 -18.64
N MET A 270 25.67 10.21 -17.37
CA MET A 270 24.45 10.89 -16.95
C MET A 270 24.56 12.41 -17.11
N TRP A 271 25.72 13.00 -16.84
CA TRP A 271 25.95 14.42 -17.08
C TRP A 271 25.81 14.78 -18.57
N ASP A 272 26.40 13.97 -19.45
CA ASP A 272 26.33 14.14 -20.90
C ASP A 272 24.90 13.94 -21.42
N TYR A 273 24.19 12.92 -20.92
CA TYR A 273 22.77 12.69 -21.18
C TYR A 273 21.91 13.92 -20.88
N MET A 274 22.14 14.51 -19.71
CA MET A 274 21.36 15.63 -19.22
C MET A 274 21.66 16.92 -20.00
N ASN A 275 22.90 17.10 -20.43
CA ASN A 275 23.25 18.17 -21.34
C ASN A 275 22.60 17.97 -22.72
N ASP A 276 22.61 16.75 -23.28
CA ASP A 276 22.00 16.47 -24.58
C ASP A 276 20.49 16.72 -24.59
N ILE A 277 19.79 16.28 -23.54
CA ILE A 277 18.37 16.61 -23.33
C ILE A 277 18.16 18.12 -23.22
N SER A 278 18.99 18.79 -22.42
CA SER A 278 18.88 20.23 -22.23
C SER A 278 19.01 20.97 -23.57
N GLN A 279 19.93 20.54 -24.44
CA GLN A 279 20.11 21.10 -25.78
C GLN A 279 18.94 20.79 -26.70
N ASN A 280 18.47 19.54 -26.74
CA ASN A 280 17.30 19.15 -27.54
C ASN A 280 16.03 19.93 -27.16
N MET A 281 15.87 20.23 -25.87
CA MET A 281 14.76 21.04 -25.36
C MET A 281 14.90 22.53 -25.72
N ARG A 282 16.12 23.10 -25.65
CA ARG A 282 16.39 24.49 -26.06
C ARG A 282 16.19 24.73 -27.55
N GLY A 283 16.34 23.69 -28.39
CA GLY A 283 16.04 23.76 -29.82
C GLY A 283 14.55 23.95 -30.16
N ARG A 284 13.66 23.96 -29.17
CA ARG A 284 12.21 24.13 -29.35
C ARG A 284 11.82 25.59 -29.13
N SER A 285 11.04 26.14 -30.07
CA SER A 285 10.69 27.57 -30.15
C SER A 285 9.90 28.14 -28.96
N PHE A 286 9.40 27.30 -28.05
CA PHE A 286 8.59 27.68 -26.90
C PHE A 286 9.27 27.47 -25.54
N VAL A 287 10.52 27.00 -25.51
CA VAL A 287 11.31 26.78 -24.28
C VAL A 287 12.33 27.90 -24.12
N SER A 288 12.22 28.71 -23.05
CA SER A 288 13.17 29.80 -22.77
C SER A 288 14.43 29.31 -22.09
N ASN A 289 14.27 28.50 -21.04
CA ASN A 289 15.38 28.04 -20.21
C ASN A 289 15.14 26.59 -19.83
N VAL A 290 16.23 25.85 -19.67
CA VAL A 290 16.21 24.48 -19.15
C VAL A 290 17.27 24.40 -18.05
N TYR A 291 16.81 24.05 -16.86
CA TYR A 291 17.63 23.79 -15.68
C TYR A 291 17.53 22.31 -15.33
N TRP A 292 18.63 21.75 -14.84
CA TRP A 292 18.62 20.37 -14.40
C TRP A 292 19.55 20.18 -13.21
N GLY A 293 19.21 19.20 -12.39
CA GLY A 293 19.99 18.77 -11.23
C GLY A 293 19.97 17.25 -11.15
N MET A 294 21.05 16.68 -10.65
CA MET A 294 21.18 15.24 -10.45
C MET A 294 21.40 14.96 -8.97
N LEU A 295 20.58 14.05 -8.42
CA LEU A 295 20.64 13.58 -7.05
C LEU A 295 20.93 12.08 -7.05
N ILE A 296 22.12 11.71 -6.59
CA ILE A 296 22.51 10.30 -6.50
C ILE A 296 22.08 9.79 -5.12
N ALA A 297 21.12 8.86 -5.09
CA ALA A 297 20.73 8.20 -3.84
C ALA A 297 21.62 6.96 -3.64
N GLY A 298 22.78 7.17 -3.01
CA GLY A 298 23.76 6.12 -2.71
C GLY A 298 24.85 6.62 -1.75
N PRO A 299 25.80 5.75 -1.33
CA PRO A 299 26.79 6.07 -0.29
C PRO A 299 27.79 7.19 -0.66
N PHE A 300 27.78 7.65 -1.91
CA PHE A 300 28.57 8.80 -2.38
C PHE A 300 27.64 10.00 -2.62
N TYR A 301 27.36 10.77 -1.55
CA TYR A 301 26.58 11.99 -1.67
C TYR A 301 27.42 13.10 -2.33
N HIS A 302 27.13 13.40 -3.60
CA HIS A 302 27.61 14.59 -4.29
C HIS A 302 26.46 15.22 -5.09
N SER A 303 25.97 16.38 -4.64
CA SER A 303 25.12 17.24 -5.46
C SER A 303 25.99 18.12 -6.36
N THR A 304 25.64 18.24 -7.64
CA THR A 304 26.31 19.16 -8.56
C THR A 304 25.25 19.85 -9.41
N LEU A 305 25.31 21.18 -9.49
CA LEU A 305 24.43 22.02 -10.31
C LEU A 305 25.16 22.42 -11.59
N GLY A 306 24.56 22.16 -12.75
CA GLY A 306 25.10 22.55 -14.06
C GLY A 306 24.36 23.76 -14.66
N ASN A 307 25.10 24.72 -15.21
CA ASN A 307 24.55 25.81 -16.04
C ASN A 307 25.24 25.76 -17.41
N GLY A 308 24.55 25.25 -18.44
CA GLY A 308 25.13 25.06 -19.78
C GLY A 308 25.18 26.34 -20.61
N GLY A 309 26.39 26.82 -20.91
CA GLY A 309 26.70 27.94 -21.82
C GLY A 309 26.66 27.59 -23.33
N SER A 310 26.95 28.60 -24.17
CA SER A 310 26.65 28.72 -25.61
C SER A 310 27.51 27.90 -26.61
N ILE A 311 26.95 27.77 -27.82
CA ILE A 311 27.22 26.89 -28.99
C ILE A 311 28.60 27.10 -29.67
N PRO A 312 29.14 26.08 -30.40
CA PRO A 312 29.20 26.18 -31.87
C PRO A 312 28.75 24.91 -32.64
N GLU A 313 28.21 25.13 -33.85
CA GLU A 313 27.68 24.16 -34.82
C GLU A 313 28.72 23.15 -35.34
N TYR A 314 28.30 21.90 -35.58
CA TYR A 314 29.02 20.97 -36.46
C TYR A 314 28.05 20.15 -37.31
N GLU A 315 28.17 20.27 -38.63
CA GLU A 315 27.49 19.47 -39.64
C GLU A 315 27.97 18.00 -39.60
N ARG A 316 27.05 17.04 -39.80
CA ARG A 316 27.39 15.62 -40.02
C ARG A 316 27.32 15.25 -41.50
N PRO A 317 28.22 14.37 -41.99
CA PRO A 317 28.25 13.95 -43.38
C PRO A 317 27.28 12.80 -43.67
N VAL A 318 26.71 12.83 -44.87
CA VAL A 318 25.82 11.80 -45.45
C VAL A 318 26.66 10.69 -46.07
N ILE A 319 26.38 9.44 -45.70
CA ILE A 319 26.86 8.24 -46.41
C ILE A 319 25.68 7.66 -47.19
N PRO A 320 25.80 7.39 -48.50
CA PRO A 320 24.70 6.80 -49.27
C PRO A 320 24.72 5.26 -49.13
N GLU A 321 23.62 4.69 -48.63
CA GLU A 321 23.38 3.25 -48.65
C GLU A 321 22.72 2.79 -49.95
N LYS A 322 23.06 1.56 -50.32
CA LYS A 322 22.66 0.82 -51.53
C LYS A 322 21.15 0.55 -51.50
N PRO A 323 20.43 0.53 -52.65
CA PRO A 323 18.98 0.32 -52.63
C PRO A 323 18.65 -1.12 -52.24
N GLU A 324 18.03 -1.30 -51.07
CA GLU A 324 17.36 -2.54 -50.68
C GLU A 324 16.07 -2.72 -51.49
N GLU A 325 15.73 -3.96 -51.82
CA GLU A 325 14.48 -4.28 -52.54
C GLU A 325 13.25 -3.86 -51.71
N PRO A 326 12.29 -3.11 -52.27
CA PRO A 326 11.19 -2.55 -51.50
C PRO A 326 10.17 -3.61 -51.03
N CYS A 327 9.75 -3.58 -49.75
CA CYS A 327 8.62 -4.41 -49.23
C CYS A 327 7.37 -4.21 -50.10
N THR A 328 6.88 -5.29 -50.72
CA THR A 328 5.66 -5.31 -51.54
C THR A 328 4.40 -5.69 -50.75
N ASP A 329 4.53 -6.08 -49.48
CA ASP A 329 3.39 -6.47 -48.63
C ASP A 329 2.49 -5.27 -48.29
N GLU A 330 1.22 -5.55 -47.98
CA GLU A 330 0.21 -4.55 -47.61
C GLU A 330 0.72 -3.66 -46.47
N LYS A 331 0.70 -2.35 -46.67
CA LYS A 331 1.22 -1.37 -45.72
C LYS A 331 0.13 -0.86 -44.80
N CYS A 332 0.45 -0.76 -43.52
CA CYS A 332 -0.35 -0.05 -42.55
C CYS A 332 -0.48 1.42 -42.98
N PRO A 333 -1.71 1.97 -43.09
CA PRO A 333 -1.91 3.36 -43.51
C PRO A 333 -1.35 4.38 -42.51
N TYR A 334 -0.96 3.96 -41.30
CA TYR A 334 -0.45 4.83 -40.25
C TYR A 334 1.08 4.85 -40.12
N CYS A 335 1.72 3.68 -40.13
CA CYS A 335 3.18 3.58 -39.96
C CYS A 335 3.94 3.15 -41.20
N LEU A 336 3.24 2.84 -42.32
CA LEU A 336 3.82 2.38 -43.58
C LEU A 336 4.66 1.09 -43.47
N LYS A 337 4.63 0.42 -42.32
CA LYS A 337 5.14 -0.94 -42.09
C LYS A 337 4.14 -1.97 -42.56
N CYS A 338 4.59 -3.20 -42.80
CA CYS A 338 3.80 -4.22 -43.47
C CYS A 338 2.84 -4.88 -42.42
N VAL A 339 1.54 -5.00 -42.73
CA VAL A 339 0.50 -5.48 -41.80
C VAL A 339 0.73 -6.95 -41.43
N THR A 340 1.07 -7.76 -42.42
CA THR A 340 1.37 -9.18 -42.33
C THR A 340 2.61 -9.43 -43.18
N PRO A 341 3.82 -9.17 -42.64
CA PRO A 341 5.04 -9.32 -43.41
C PRO A 341 5.26 -10.79 -43.80
N THR A 342 5.46 -11.04 -45.10
CA THR A 342 5.75 -12.36 -45.64
C THR A 342 7.22 -12.53 -46.02
N SER A 343 7.96 -11.42 -46.10
CA SER A 343 9.39 -11.37 -46.44
C SER A 343 10.22 -10.82 -45.27
N PRO A 344 11.48 -11.28 -45.08
CA PRO A 344 12.37 -10.78 -44.02
C PRO A 344 12.71 -9.28 -44.16
N ASN A 345 12.51 -8.68 -45.33
CA ASN A 345 12.72 -7.24 -45.56
C ASN A 345 11.50 -6.37 -45.16
N CYS A 346 10.46 -7.00 -44.60
CA CYS A 346 9.20 -6.36 -44.27
C CYS A 346 9.08 -6.22 -42.74
N LEU A 347 9.20 -4.99 -42.23
CA LEU A 347 8.98 -4.72 -40.80
C LEU A 347 7.48 -4.88 -40.47
N PRO A 348 7.10 -5.61 -39.39
CA PRO A 348 5.73 -5.74 -38.95
C PRO A 348 5.15 -4.42 -38.43
N CYS A 349 3.85 -4.24 -38.59
CA CYS A 349 3.10 -3.10 -38.10
C CYS A 349 2.78 -3.24 -36.59
N ASP A 350 3.34 -2.35 -35.76
CA ASP A 350 3.07 -2.29 -34.30
C ASP A 350 1.98 -1.24 -33.93
N CYS A 351 1.20 -0.78 -34.91
CA CYS A 351 0.18 0.25 -34.70
C CYS A 351 -1.03 -0.24 -33.90
N PHE A 352 -1.32 -1.54 -33.94
CA PHE A 352 -2.47 -2.14 -33.27
C PHE A 352 -1.97 -3.20 -32.30
N GLY A 353 -2.25 -3.01 -31.03
CA GLY A 353 -1.86 -3.94 -29.98
C GLY A 353 -2.72 -3.75 -28.74
N VAL A 354 -2.44 -4.58 -27.74
CA VAL A 354 -3.00 -4.46 -26.41
C VAL A 354 -1.87 -4.71 -25.43
N GLU A 355 -1.72 -3.85 -24.44
CA GLU A 355 -0.79 -3.99 -23.32
C GLU A 355 -1.59 -4.53 -22.12
N LEU A 356 -1.01 -5.43 -21.34
CA LEU A 356 -1.58 -5.89 -20.10
C LEU A 356 -0.83 -5.22 -18.94
N LEU A 357 -1.59 -4.69 -17.98
CA LEU A 357 -1.08 -4.16 -16.73
C LEU A 357 -1.67 -4.95 -15.56
N LEU A 358 -0.86 -5.22 -14.55
CA LEU A 358 -1.24 -5.85 -13.29
C LEU A 358 -1.17 -4.80 -12.18
N SER A 359 -2.11 -4.82 -11.23
CA SER A 359 -1.94 -4.07 -9.98
C SER A 359 -0.84 -4.67 -9.11
N ASP A 360 -0.74 -6.00 -9.11
CA ASP A 360 0.11 -6.77 -8.21
C ASP A 360 0.65 -8.03 -8.90
N GLU A 361 1.91 -8.35 -8.64
CA GLU A 361 2.57 -9.56 -9.15
C GLU A 361 2.54 -10.71 -8.13
N GLU A 362 2.27 -10.41 -6.86
CA GLU A 362 2.14 -11.38 -5.76
C GLU A 362 0.90 -11.07 -4.92
N VAL A 363 -0.04 -12.00 -4.86
CA VAL A 363 -1.37 -11.77 -4.27
C VAL A 363 -1.72 -12.93 -3.34
N ALA A 364 -2.01 -12.64 -2.07
CA ALA A 364 -2.50 -13.66 -1.16
C ALA A 364 -3.88 -14.17 -1.57
N LEU A 365 -4.17 -15.45 -1.34
CA LEU A 365 -5.50 -16.02 -1.57
C LEU A 365 -6.58 -15.21 -0.85
N LEU A 366 -7.72 -15.08 -1.53
CA LEU A 366 -8.88 -14.25 -1.16
C LEU A 366 -8.70 -12.74 -1.30
N ASN A 367 -7.50 -12.24 -1.60
CA ASN A 367 -7.31 -10.84 -1.97
C ASN A 367 -7.59 -10.64 -3.47
N ASP A 368 -8.01 -9.44 -3.82
CA ASP A 368 -8.24 -9.04 -5.19
C ASP A 368 -7.00 -8.40 -5.83
N TYR A 369 -6.94 -8.49 -7.15
CA TYR A 369 -5.99 -7.79 -8.00
C TYR A 369 -6.65 -7.42 -9.31
N VAL A 370 -6.12 -6.38 -9.95
CA VAL A 370 -6.70 -5.78 -11.14
C VAL A 370 -5.84 -6.11 -12.36
N LEU A 371 -6.50 -6.65 -13.38
CA LEU A 371 -5.96 -6.77 -14.73
C LEU A 371 -6.50 -5.63 -15.58
N TRP A 372 -5.62 -4.92 -16.27
CA TRP A 372 -6.01 -3.83 -17.16
C TRP A 372 -5.41 -4.00 -18.56
N ALA A 373 -6.30 -4.14 -19.54
CA ALA A 373 -5.97 -4.14 -20.95
C ALA A 373 -5.93 -2.71 -21.48
N ARG A 374 -4.78 -2.25 -21.95
CA ARG A 374 -4.63 -0.93 -22.58
C ARG A 374 -4.47 -1.09 -24.09
N PRO A 375 -5.44 -0.65 -24.90
CA PRO A 375 -5.29 -0.71 -26.34
C PRO A 375 -4.21 0.25 -26.83
N LYS A 376 -3.34 -0.24 -27.70
CA LYS A 376 -2.35 0.53 -28.43
C LYS A 376 -2.89 0.70 -29.85
N THR A 377 -3.51 1.85 -30.15
CA THR A 377 -4.05 2.17 -31.48
C THR A 377 -3.59 3.55 -31.95
N PRO A 378 -3.48 3.79 -33.27
CA PRO A 378 -3.09 5.09 -33.79
C PRO A 378 -4.17 6.13 -33.45
N ASN A 379 -3.74 7.24 -32.85
CA ASN A 379 -4.60 8.38 -32.49
C ASN A 379 -5.80 8.05 -31.55
N GLY A 380 -5.79 6.90 -30.86
CA GLY A 380 -6.90 6.47 -29.99
C GLY A 380 -8.22 6.22 -30.72
N ALA A 381 -8.20 6.08 -32.05
CA ALA A 381 -9.39 6.01 -32.89
C ALA A 381 -10.10 4.64 -32.84
N TYR A 382 -9.40 3.60 -32.40
CA TYR A 382 -9.92 2.24 -32.36
C TYR A 382 -9.88 1.68 -30.95
N PHE A 383 -11.04 1.20 -30.50
CA PHE A 383 -11.20 0.50 -29.25
C PHE A 383 -11.49 -0.97 -29.53
N PRO A 384 -10.87 -1.90 -28.79
CA PRO A 384 -11.22 -3.30 -28.88
C PRO A 384 -12.72 -3.51 -28.64
N THR A 385 -13.35 -4.31 -29.49
CA THR A 385 -14.77 -4.66 -29.35
C THR A 385 -14.99 -5.78 -28.34
N LEU A 386 -13.93 -6.53 -28.02
CA LEU A 386 -13.97 -7.65 -27.10
C LEU A 386 -12.58 -7.94 -26.53
N TYR A 387 -12.51 -8.12 -25.22
CA TYR A 387 -11.35 -8.58 -24.48
C TYR A 387 -11.56 -10.00 -23.98
N PHE A 388 -10.49 -10.77 -24.00
CA PHE A 388 -10.36 -12.07 -23.35
C PHE A 388 -9.15 -12.00 -22.43
N PHE A 389 -9.38 -12.02 -21.11
CA PHE A 389 -8.30 -12.25 -20.16
C PHE A 389 -8.14 -13.76 -20.06
N GLU A 390 -6.93 -14.23 -20.30
CA GLU A 390 -6.58 -15.64 -20.33
C GLU A 390 -5.47 -15.92 -19.32
N MET A 391 -5.56 -17.06 -18.67
CA MET A 391 -4.65 -17.48 -17.61
C MET A 391 -4.24 -18.93 -17.85
N ALA A 392 -2.98 -19.24 -17.58
CA ALA A 392 -2.42 -20.58 -17.67
C ALA A 392 -1.49 -20.83 -16.48
N PRO A 393 -1.35 -22.07 -15.99
CA PRO A 393 -0.23 -22.41 -15.11
C PRO A 393 1.08 -21.97 -15.76
N ALA A 394 2.01 -21.40 -14.99
CA ALA A 394 3.24 -20.81 -15.52
C ALA A 394 3.97 -21.78 -16.47
N ASN A 395 4.34 -21.27 -17.65
CA ASN A 395 5.03 -21.98 -18.73
C ASN A 395 4.27 -23.17 -19.36
N SER A 396 3.00 -23.40 -19.02
CA SER A 396 2.23 -24.53 -19.57
C SER A 396 1.72 -24.29 -21.00
N GLY A 397 1.46 -23.03 -21.36
CA GLY A 397 0.77 -22.67 -22.61
C GLY A 397 -0.70 -23.10 -22.69
N ALA A 398 -1.26 -23.68 -21.62
CA ALA A 398 -2.64 -24.17 -21.54
C ALA A 398 -3.60 -23.03 -21.12
N TRP A 399 -3.83 -22.11 -22.05
CA TRP A 399 -4.63 -20.90 -21.81
C TRP A 399 -6.11 -21.19 -21.59
N THR A 400 -6.64 -20.75 -20.44
CA THR A 400 -8.06 -20.78 -20.11
C THR A 400 -8.60 -19.36 -19.99
N PRO A 401 -9.73 -19.01 -20.63
CA PRO A 401 -10.33 -17.69 -20.46
C PRO A 401 -10.87 -17.54 -19.02
N ILE A 402 -10.39 -16.51 -18.32
CA ILE A 402 -10.90 -16.11 -17.00
C ILE A 402 -11.92 -14.97 -17.11
N TYR A 403 -11.96 -14.28 -18.25
CA TYR A 403 -13.00 -13.29 -18.58
C TYR A 403 -13.18 -13.17 -20.10
N ARG A 404 -14.40 -12.85 -20.51
CA ARG A 404 -14.77 -12.47 -21.87
C ARG A 404 -15.79 -11.33 -21.82
N GLY A 405 -15.45 -10.16 -22.34
CA GLY A 405 -16.36 -9.02 -22.31
C GLY A 405 -15.78 -7.76 -22.92
N MET A 406 -16.53 -6.67 -22.86
CA MET A 406 -16.13 -5.38 -23.43
C MET A 406 -15.31 -4.53 -22.45
N GLU A 407 -15.23 -4.93 -21.18
CA GLU A 407 -14.48 -4.17 -20.19
C GLU A 407 -13.00 -4.44 -20.33
N ALA A 408 -12.25 -3.36 -20.43
CA ALA A 408 -10.80 -3.40 -20.48
C ALA A 408 -10.18 -3.68 -19.10
N ARG A 409 -10.98 -3.72 -18.03
CA ARG A 409 -10.52 -3.89 -16.64
C ARG A 409 -11.25 -5.07 -16.01
N LEU A 410 -10.51 -5.97 -15.37
CA LEU A 410 -11.04 -7.11 -14.62
C LEU A 410 -10.48 -7.10 -13.20
N THR A 411 -11.35 -7.06 -12.19
CA THR A 411 -10.97 -7.39 -10.80
C THR A 411 -11.10 -8.89 -10.60
N ARG A 412 -10.02 -9.55 -10.20
CA ARG A 412 -9.96 -10.99 -9.94
C ARG A 412 -9.59 -11.22 -8.48
N ILE A 413 -10.24 -12.21 -7.87
CA ILE A 413 -9.87 -12.70 -6.53
C ILE A 413 -8.94 -13.89 -6.72
N ALA A 414 -7.81 -13.91 -6.01
CA ALA A 414 -6.89 -15.04 -5.98
C ALA A 414 -7.55 -16.23 -5.27
N THR A 415 -7.63 -17.38 -5.95
CA THR A 415 -8.36 -18.56 -5.45
C THR A 415 -7.56 -19.85 -5.55
N LYS A 416 -6.41 -19.85 -6.25
CA LYS A 416 -5.61 -21.07 -6.38
C LYS A 416 -4.13 -20.76 -6.26
N PRO A 417 -3.45 -21.31 -5.24
CA PRO A 417 -2.05 -21.02 -5.02
C PRO A 417 -1.21 -21.54 -6.17
N GLY A 418 -0.22 -20.77 -6.60
CA GLY A 418 0.67 -21.13 -7.70
C GLY A 418 1.14 -19.92 -8.50
N GLU A 419 1.99 -20.19 -9.48
CA GLU A 419 2.43 -19.20 -10.46
C GLU A 419 1.60 -19.31 -11.74
N TRP A 420 1.19 -18.16 -12.24
CA TRP A 420 0.25 -18.07 -13.35
C TRP A 420 0.72 -17.08 -14.40
N ASP A 421 0.73 -17.54 -15.64
CA ASP A 421 0.93 -16.68 -16.80
C ASP A 421 -0.43 -16.10 -17.21
N ILE A 422 -0.48 -14.78 -17.40
CA ILE A 422 -1.66 -14.02 -17.80
C ILE A 422 -1.38 -13.29 -19.09
N ARG A 423 -2.35 -13.27 -19.99
CA ARG A 423 -2.33 -12.42 -21.19
C ARG A 423 -3.72 -11.89 -21.51
N VAL A 424 -3.74 -10.84 -22.33
CA VAL A 424 -4.96 -10.34 -22.95
C VAL A 424 -4.94 -10.70 -24.43
N ARG A 425 -6.04 -11.26 -24.89
CA ARG A 425 -6.36 -11.37 -26.32
C ARG A 425 -7.50 -10.40 -26.61
N ALA A 426 -7.30 -9.50 -27.55
CA ALA A 426 -8.28 -8.46 -27.89
C ALA A 426 -8.61 -8.51 -29.39
N ASN A 427 -9.87 -8.24 -29.72
CA ASN A 427 -10.29 -8.06 -31.11
C ASN A 427 -10.36 -6.55 -31.42
N ILE A 428 -9.46 -6.06 -32.28
CA ILE A 428 -9.45 -4.68 -32.77
C ILE A 428 -9.78 -4.75 -34.25
N GLU A 429 -10.93 -4.21 -34.64
CA GLU A 429 -11.53 -4.44 -35.97
C GLU A 429 -11.67 -5.95 -36.24
N ASP A 430 -11.18 -6.43 -37.40
CA ASP A 430 -11.17 -7.85 -37.81
C ASP A 430 -9.88 -8.57 -37.41
N ARG A 431 -9.07 -7.97 -36.53
CA ARG A 431 -7.76 -8.51 -36.12
C ARG A 431 -7.77 -8.95 -34.67
N GLN A 432 -7.14 -10.09 -34.44
CA GLN A 432 -6.83 -10.56 -33.10
C GLN A 432 -5.42 -10.12 -32.72
N VAL A 433 -5.30 -9.42 -31.61
CA VAL A 433 -4.02 -8.99 -31.03
C VAL A 433 -3.85 -9.58 -29.64
N PHE A 434 -2.59 -9.76 -29.24
CA PHE A 434 -2.22 -10.30 -27.94
C PHE A 434 -1.32 -9.31 -27.22
N SER A 435 -1.45 -9.25 -25.90
CA SER A 435 -0.44 -8.64 -25.05
C SER A 435 0.77 -9.54 -24.89
N GLU A 436 1.83 -8.98 -24.32
CA GLU A 436 2.82 -9.74 -23.59
C GLU A 436 2.19 -10.64 -22.52
N VAL A 437 2.94 -11.68 -22.15
CA VAL A 437 2.58 -12.54 -21.03
C VAL A 437 3.21 -11.94 -19.78
N LEU A 438 2.38 -11.62 -18.80
CA LEU A 438 2.82 -11.24 -17.46
C LEU A 438 2.62 -12.41 -16.50
N ARG A 439 3.36 -12.41 -15.39
CA ARG A 439 3.29 -13.48 -14.38
C ARG A 439 2.74 -12.92 -13.08
N VAL A 440 1.80 -13.65 -12.47
CA VAL A 440 1.32 -13.40 -11.11
C VAL A 440 1.51 -14.64 -10.25
N LYS A 441 1.85 -14.45 -8.98
CA LYS A 441 1.87 -15.50 -7.98
C LYS A 441 0.67 -15.34 -7.07
N GLU A 442 -0.22 -16.33 -7.07
CA GLU A 442 -1.26 -16.45 -6.05
C GLU A 442 -0.67 -17.24 -4.87
N LEU A 443 -0.57 -16.63 -3.70
CA LEU A 443 0.17 -17.12 -2.54
C LEU A 443 -0.77 -17.51 -1.40
N TYR A 444 -0.40 -18.50 -0.58
CA TYR A 444 -1.08 -18.70 0.70
C TYR A 444 -1.00 -17.43 1.57
N PRO A 445 -1.99 -17.18 2.45
CA PRO A 445 -1.95 -16.05 3.36
C PRO A 445 -0.72 -16.15 4.28
N SER A 446 -0.12 -15.01 4.56
CA SER A 446 0.89 -14.90 5.61
C SER A 446 0.24 -14.93 7.00
N TYR A 447 1.06 -15.07 8.03
CA TYR A 447 0.65 -14.85 9.41
C TYR A 447 -0.07 -13.51 9.59
N HIS A 448 0.41 -12.43 8.97
CA HIS A 448 -0.22 -11.12 9.06
C HIS A 448 -1.61 -11.09 8.43
N ASP A 449 -1.77 -11.72 7.26
CA ASP A 449 -3.07 -11.86 6.59
C ASP A 449 -4.07 -12.65 7.46
N ILE A 450 -3.58 -13.69 8.15
CA ILE A 450 -4.38 -14.53 9.06
C ILE A 450 -4.81 -13.75 10.31
N VAL A 451 -3.89 -13.14 11.06
CA VAL A 451 -4.25 -12.49 12.33
C VAL A 451 -5.04 -11.19 12.17
N ASN A 452 -4.97 -10.53 11.01
CA ASN A 452 -5.78 -9.35 10.71
C ASN A 452 -7.17 -9.68 10.16
N ASN A 453 -7.45 -10.95 9.85
CA ASN A 453 -8.77 -11.33 9.35
C ASN A 453 -9.82 -11.37 10.47
N MET A 454 -10.92 -10.63 10.28
CA MET A 454 -11.98 -10.50 11.28
C MET A 454 -12.67 -11.81 11.65
N GLN A 455 -12.87 -12.74 10.70
CA GLN A 455 -13.47 -14.05 10.98
C GLN A 455 -12.54 -14.88 11.89
N ILE A 456 -11.24 -14.83 11.61
CA ILE A 456 -10.22 -15.53 12.39
C ILE A 456 -10.10 -14.91 13.79
N GLN A 457 -10.02 -13.59 13.91
CA GLN A 457 -10.02 -12.90 15.20
C GLN A 457 -11.23 -13.26 16.07
N THR A 458 -12.42 -13.29 15.46
CA THR A 458 -13.65 -13.72 16.14
C THR A 458 -13.53 -15.15 16.63
N GLN A 459 -13.05 -16.08 15.79
CA GLN A 459 -12.86 -17.48 16.19
C GLN A 459 -11.81 -17.65 17.28
N MET A 460 -10.67 -16.96 17.20
CA MET A 460 -9.63 -16.98 18.23
C MET A 460 -10.16 -16.46 19.57
N THR A 461 -10.92 -15.37 19.55
CA THR A 461 -11.55 -14.79 20.76
C THR A 461 -12.59 -15.73 21.37
N ASN A 462 -13.39 -16.40 20.53
CA ASN A 462 -14.37 -17.39 20.98
C ASN A 462 -13.68 -18.57 21.68
N LEU A 463 -12.62 -19.13 21.09
CA LEU A 463 -11.84 -20.22 21.67
C LEU A 463 -11.14 -19.79 22.96
N TRP A 464 -10.60 -18.58 23.01
CA TRP A 464 -10.01 -18.02 24.23
C TRP A 464 -11.03 -17.93 25.37
N THR A 465 -12.20 -17.37 25.07
CA THR A 465 -13.30 -17.25 26.03
C THR A 465 -13.73 -18.63 26.56
N LYS A 466 -13.89 -19.62 25.66
CA LYS A 466 -14.17 -21.02 26.03
C LYS A 466 -13.06 -21.62 26.92
N THR A 467 -11.80 -21.30 26.65
CA THR A 467 -10.63 -21.79 27.42
C THR A 467 -10.64 -21.26 28.84
N ILE A 468 -10.91 -19.95 29.01
CA ILE A 468 -11.07 -19.35 30.34
C ILE A 468 -12.26 -19.98 31.07
N GLN A 469 -13.41 -20.12 30.41
CA GLN A 469 -14.61 -20.73 30.99
C GLN A 469 -14.40 -22.20 31.41
N ASN A 470 -13.57 -22.93 30.67
CA ASN A 470 -13.21 -24.33 30.98
C ASN A 470 -12.16 -24.45 32.09
N THR A 471 -11.58 -23.34 32.55
CA THR A 471 -10.57 -23.34 33.62
C THR A 471 -11.24 -23.20 34.99
N THR A 472 -11.10 -24.22 35.82
CA THR A 472 -11.63 -24.30 37.19
C THR A 472 -10.56 -24.81 38.15
N GLU A 473 -10.86 -24.83 39.45
CA GLU A 473 -9.99 -25.40 40.49
C GLU A 473 -9.63 -26.88 40.27
N SER A 474 -10.38 -27.62 39.45
CA SER A 474 -10.18 -29.06 39.25
C SER A 474 -9.93 -29.46 37.80
N LYS A 475 -10.07 -28.53 36.85
CA LYS A 475 -10.01 -28.83 35.42
C LYS A 475 -9.47 -27.66 34.61
N ARG A 476 -8.68 -27.97 33.59
CA ARG A 476 -8.30 -27.06 32.51
C ARG A 476 -8.18 -27.82 31.20
N GLN A 477 -8.38 -27.12 30.09
CA GLN A 477 -8.29 -27.72 28.76
C GLN A 477 -7.86 -26.66 27.73
N GLU A 478 -6.87 -27.00 26.92
CA GLU A 478 -6.45 -26.19 25.77
C GLU A 478 -7.42 -26.42 24.61
N LEU A 479 -7.75 -25.36 23.89
CA LEU A 479 -8.66 -25.40 22.75
C LEU A 479 -7.99 -24.79 21.54
N GLY A 480 -8.29 -25.29 20.35
CA GLY A 480 -7.74 -24.75 19.13
C GLY A 480 -8.63 -24.98 17.93
N CYS A 481 -8.15 -24.55 16.76
CA CYS A 481 -8.75 -24.88 15.49
C CYS A 481 -7.72 -24.94 14.36
N TYR A 482 -7.98 -25.80 13.39
CA TYR A 482 -7.35 -25.73 12.09
C TYR A 482 -8.00 -24.61 11.29
N ILE A 483 -7.19 -23.84 10.57
CA ILE A 483 -7.59 -22.72 9.74
C ILE A 483 -7.44 -23.13 8.28
N TYR A 484 -8.56 -23.08 7.55
CA TYR A 484 -8.61 -23.39 6.13
C TYR A 484 -9.10 -22.20 5.33
N ILE A 485 -8.63 -22.08 4.08
CA ILE A 485 -9.27 -21.27 3.05
C ILE A 485 -10.18 -22.15 2.22
N ASP A 486 -11.44 -21.77 2.11
CA ASP A 486 -12.35 -22.29 1.09
C ASP A 486 -12.35 -21.32 -0.11
N ALA A 487 -11.70 -21.72 -1.19
CA ALA A 487 -11.57 -20.93 -2.41
C ALA A 487 -12.87 -20.88 -3.24
N GLN A 488 -13.80 -21.81 -3.02
CA GLN A 488 -15.08 -21.82 -3.70
C GLN A 488 -16.05 -20.83 -3.05
N GLU A 489 -16.16 -20.87 -1.73
CA GLU A 489 -16.97 -19.94 -0.93
C GLU A 489 -16.26 -18.59 -0.68
N LYS A 490 -14.96 -18.52 -0.97
CA LYS A 490 -14.09 -17.35 -0.77
C LYS A 490 -14.09 -16.87 0.68
N THR A 491 -13.93 -17.80 1.62
CA THR A 491 -14.02 -17.56 3.07
C THR A 491 -13.02 -18.42 3.83
N TYR A 492 -12.78 -18.08 5.09
CA TYR A 492 -12.10 -18.98 6.02
C TYR A 492 -13.08 -20.01 6.61
N LYS A 493 -12.59 -21.23 6.83
CA LYS A 493 -13.28 -22.32 7.54
C LYS A 493 -12.43 -22.79 8.72
N PHE A 494 -13.11 -23.22 9.77
CA PHE A 494 -12.46 -23.65 11.01
C PHE A 494 -12.91 -25.07 11.38
N GLU A 495 -11.97 -25.84 11.89
CA GLU A 495 -12.23 -27.14 12.52
C GLU A 495 -11.67 -27.11 13.93
N GLU A 496 -12.56 -26.97 14.92
CA GLU A 496 -12.17 -26.92 16.33
C GLU A 496 -11.63 -28.27 16.80
N PHE A 497 -10.62 -28.23 17.65
CA PHE A 497 -10.09 -29.38 18.38
C PHE A 497 -9.80 -29.00 19.83
N SER A 498 -9.62 -30.01 20.67
CA SER A 498 -9.40 -29.84 22.10
C SER A 498 -8.29 -30.76 22.58
N GLY A 499 -7.45 -30.26 23.47
CA GLY A 499 -6.48 -31.08 24.20
C GLY A 499 -7.16 -31.97 25.23
N ASN A 500 -6.36 -32.78 25.93
CA ASN A 500 -6.85 -33.55 27.07
C ASN A 500 -7.35 -32.61 28.18
N GLU A 501 -8.42 -33.02 28.86
CA GLU A 501 -8.78 -32.42 30.14
C GLU A 501 -7.71 -32.80 31.16
N ALA A 502 -7.16 -31.80 31.84
CA ALA A 502 -6.11 -31.97 32.83
C ALA A 502 -6.55 -31.38 34.16
N GLY A 503 -6.15 -32.02 35.26
CA GLY A 503 -6.17 -31.38 36.57
C GLY A 503 -5.20 -30.19 36.66
N PRO A 504 -5.23 -29.44 37.78
CA PRO A 504 -4.32 -28.30 37.97
C PRO A 504 -2.85 -28.70 37.88
N ASP A 505 -2.45 -29.83 38.48
CA ASP A 505 -1.03 -30.23 38.46
C ASP A 505 -0.68 -31.15 37.28
N GLU A 506 -1.60 -31.37 36.33
CA GLU A 506 -1.40 -32.22 35.15
C GLU A 506 -1.18 -31.38 33.90
N HIS A 507 -0.43 -31.89 32.92
CA HIS A 507 -0.20 -31.18 31.65
C HIS A 507 -1.45 -31.27 30.75
N ALA A 508 -2.07 -30.11 30.48
CA ALA A 508 -2.96 -29.96 29.34
C ALA A 508 -2.11 -29.82 28.08
N THR A 509 -2.34 -30.67 27.09
CA THR A 509 -1.58 -30.68 25.83
C THR A 509 -2.54 -30.87 24.67
N ILE A 510 -2.27 -30.18 23.57
CA ILE A 510 -2.88 -30.47 22.27
C ILE A 510 -1.91 -31.31 21.44
N GLU A 511 -2.41 -32.40 20.89
CA GLU A 511 -1.73 -33.09 19.80
C GLU A 511 -2.22 -32.51 18.47
N VAL A 512 -1.31 -31.85 17.74
CA VAL A 512 -1.59 -31.33 16.40
C VAL A 512 -1.55 -32.51 15.42
N GLU A 513 -2.72 -32.95 14.97
CA GLU A 513 -2.86 -34.01 13.97
C GLU A 513 -2.81 -33.45 12.55
N TYR A 514 -2.57 -34.33 11.57
CA TYR A 514 -2.66 -33.97 10.16
C TYR A 514 -4.12 -33.68 9.79
N PRO A 515 -4.45 -32.50 9.27
CA PRO A 515 -5.83 -32.17 8.94
C PRO A 515 -6.36 -33.01 7.79
N SER A 516 -7.62 -33.44 7.89
CA SER A 516 -8.28 -34.34 6.93
C SER A 516 -8.94 -33.65 5.73
N ARG A 517 -8.99 -32.31 5.72
CA ARG A 517 -9.85 -31.50 4.82
C ARG A 517 -9.14 -30.80 3.66
N GLU A 518 -7.90 -31.17 3.37
CA GLU A 518 -7.18 -30.58 2.23
C GLU A 518 -7.73 -31.11 0.89
N SER A 519 -8.06 -30.20 -0.03
CA SER A 519 -8.61 -30.52 -1.35
C SER A 519 -8.19 -29.49 -2.40
N GLU A 520 -8.63 -29.65 -3.65
CA GLU A 520 -8.37 -28.68 -4.73
C GLU A 520 -8.97 -27.29 -4.49
N THR A 521 -9.92 -27.15 -3.55
CA THR A 521 -10.60 -25.90 -3.25
C THR A 521 -10.55 -25.53 -1.76
N CYS A 522 -9.99 -26.40 -0.92
CA CYS A 522 -9.90 -26.20 0.52
C CYS A 522 -8.44 -26.37 0.96
N TYR A 523 -7.81 -25.29 1.41
CA TYR A 523 -6.39 -25.28 1.73
C TYR A 523 -6.16 -25.10 3.22
N PHE A 524 -5.39 -26.00 3.83
CA PHE A 524 -4.92 -25.83 5.20
C PHE A 524 -3.81 -24.76 5.25
N VAL A 525 -4.01 -23.69 6.03
CA VAL A 525 -3.09 -22.52 6.02
C VAL A 525 -2.43 -22.25 7.37
N GLY A 526 -2.97 -22.81 8.44
CA GLY A 526 -2.41 -22.66 9.77
C GLY A 526 -3.30 -23.27 10.84
N PHE A 527 -2.85 -23.22 12.07
CA PHE A 527 -3.68 -23.55 13.22
C PHE A 527 -3.46 -22.57 14.35
N PHE A 528 -4.48 -22.48 15.19
CA PHE A 528 -4.50 -21.66 16.37
C PHE A 528 -4.80 -22.53 17.57
N TYR A 529 -4.19 -22.24 18.71
CA TYR A 529 -4.62 -22.80 19.98
C TYR A 529 -4.40 -21.84 21.15
N THR A 530 -5.07 -22.16 22.24
CA THR A 530 -5.04 -21.41 23.48
C THR A 530 -4.31 -22.20 24.54
N HIS A 531 -3.65 -21.44 25.38
CA HIS A 531 -2.91 -21.95 26.50
C HIS A 531 -3.72 -21.71 27.78
N THR A 532 -3.90 -22.74 28.60
CA THR A 532 -4.74 -22.64 29.82
C THR A 532 -4.16 -21.69 30.86
N ALA A 533 -5.03 -21.08 31.69
CA ALA A 533 -4.59 -20.21 32.77
C ALA A 533 -3.83 -20.98 33.86
N CYS A 534 -3.04 -20.23 34.64
CA CYS A 534 -2.23 -20.74 35.74
C CYS A 534 -2.80 -20.39 37.12
N THR A 535 -4.03 -19.87 37.16
CA THR A 535 -4.73 -19.40 38.36
C THR A 535 -4.75 -20.45 39.47
N TYR A 536 -4.94 -21.73 39.12
CA TYR A 536 -5.07 -22.83 40.08
C TYR A 536 -3.87 -23.78 40.11
N LEU A 537 -2.79 -23.51 39.36
CA LEU A 537 -1.61 -24.38 39.32
C LEU A 537 -0.72 -24.15 40.55
N ALA A 538 -0.05 -25.20 41.04
CA ALA A 538 1.00 -25.05 42.04
C ALA A 538 2.29 -24.43 41.47
N THR A 539 2.52 -24.57 40.16
CA THR A 539 3.71 -24.06 39.45
C THR A 539 3.33 -23.26 38.23
N GLY A 540 4.15 -22.25 37.91
CA GLY A 540 3.99 -21.46 36.69
C GLY A 540 4.41 -22.23 35.45
N LYS A 541 4.00 -21.74 34.27
CA LYS A 541 4.42 -22.30 32.99
C LYS A 541 5.18 -21.27 32.17
N LYS A 542 5.97 -21.73 31.20
CA LYS A 542 6.63 -20.88 30.21
C LYS A 542 5.58 -20.29 29.25
N VAL A 543 5.77 -19.02 28.87
CA VAL A 543 4.94 -18.36 27.84
C VAL A 543 5.30 -18.88 26.45
N GLY A 544 4.28 -19.02 25.61
CA GLY A 544 4.43 -19.28 24.18
C GLY A 544 4.59 -20.76 23.85
N PRO A 545 4.79 -21.10 22.57
CA PRO A 545 4.64 -22.46 22.08
C PRO A 545 5.69 -23.41 22.67
N SER A 546 5.32 -24.68 22.77
CA SER A 546 6.26 -25.75 23.08
C SER A 546 7.18 -26.02 21.89
N THR A 547 8.26 -26.77 22.14
CA THR A 547 9.13 -27.24 21.05
C THR A 547 8.37 -28.15 20.09
N GLN A 548 7.45 -28.98 20.60
CA GLN A 548 6.62 -29.85 19.76
C GLN A 548 5.72 -29.05 18.82
N ASP A 549 5.16 -27.93 19.27
CA ASP A 549 4.30 -27.08 18.43
C ASP A 549 5.10 -26.47 17.25
N ILE A 550 6.33 -26.03 17.55
CA ILE A 550 7.25 -25.48 16.54
C ILE A 550 7.63 -26.57 15.52
N GLU A 551 7.97 -27.77 15.99
CA GLU A 551 8.32 -28.89 15.10
C GLU A 551 7.15 -29.32 14.22
N ALA A 552 5.93 -29.38 14.78
CA ALA A 552 4.72 -29.73 14.04
C ALA A 552 4.41 -28.70 12.94
N THR A 553 4.46 -27.41 13.24
CA THR A 553 4.25 -26.36 12.22
C THR A 553 5.29 -26.34 11.13
N GLN A 554 6.56 -26.60 11.47
CA GLN A 554 7.63 -26.70 10.49
C GLN A 554 7.45 -27.90 9.57
N LEU A 555 7.06 -29.05 10.12
CA LEU A 555 6.79 -30.27 9.34
C LEU A 555 5.60 -30.08 8.39
N LEU A 556 4.53 -29.45 8.88
CA LEU A 556 3.32 -29.16 8.10
C LEU A 556 3.52 -28.00 7.11
N GLY A 557 4.55 -27.18 7.31
CA GLY A 557 4.81 -25.99 6.50
C GLY A 557 3.69 -24.95 6.61
N VAL A 558 3.07 -24.80 7.80
CA VAL A 558 1.94 -23.86 8.00
C VAL A 558 2.20 -22.88 9.15
N VAL A 559 1.36 -21.85 9.23
CA VAL A 559 1.42 -20.83 10.28
C VAL A 559 0.89 -21.40 11.60
N GLY A 560 1.67 -21.26 12.68
CA GLY A 560 1.23 -21.52 14.04
C GLY A 560 0.92 -20.24 14.80
N ILE A 561 -0.18 -20.25 15.57
CA ILE A 561 -0.58 -19.13 16.43
C ILE A 561 -0.97 -19.69 17.80
N VAL A 562 -0.37 -19.17 18.86
CA VAL A 562 -0.75 -19.52 20.24
C VAL A 562 -1.19 -18.27 20.99
N TYR A 563 -2.35 -18.34 21.64
CA TYR A 563 -2.85 -17.30 22.53
C TYR A 563 -2.52 -17.64 23.97
N ASP A 564 -1.78 -16.77 24.64
CA ASP A 564 -1.28 -17.01 25.99
C ASP A 564 -1.28 -15.73 26.83
N TYR A 565 -1.24 -15.89 28.14
CA TYR A 565 -1.12 -14.74 29.04
C TYR A 565 0.24 -14.05 28.87
N ILE A 566 0.27 -12.73 29.08
CA ILE A 566 1.52 -11.96 29.09
C ILE A 566 2.30 -12.36 30.34
N GLY A 567 3.38 -13.12 30.16
CA GLY A 567 4.20 -13.54 31.28
C GLY A 567 5.06 -12.43 31.87
N VAL A 568 5.66 -12.75 33.01
CA VAL A 568 6.66 -11.93 33.69
C VAL A 568 8.03 -12.60 33.59
N SER A 569 9.11 -11.84 33.75
CA SER A 569 10.46 -12.40 33.72
C SER A 569 10.63 -13.48 34.79
N ASN A 570 11.16 -14.63 34.39
CA ASN A 570 11.37 -15.76 35.29
C ASN A 570 12.38 -15.38 36.40
N PRO A 571 11.98 -15.38 37.69
CA PRO A 571 12.89 -15.03 38.78
C PRO A 571 13.98 -16.11 39.04
N TYR A 572 13.86 -17.28 38.42
CA TYR A 572 14.75 -18.44 38.64
C TYR A 572 15.51 -18.89 37.38
N GLY A 573 15.45 -18.13 36.27
CA GLY A 573 16.11 -18.52 35.02
C GLY A 573 15.85 -17.55 33.86
N SER A 574 16.10 -18.01 32.63
CA SER A 574 15.82 -17.24 31.41
C SER A 574 14.41 -17.49 30.89
N GLY A 575 13.76 -16.44 30.35
CA GLY A 575 12.46 -16.52 29.67
C GLY A 575 11.31 -15.86 30.45
N MET A 576 10.15 -15.84 29.82
CA MET A 576 8.90 -15.32 30.41
C MET A 576 8.06 -16.48 30.95
N MET A 577 7.51 -16.31 32.15
CA MET A 577 6.61 -17.28 32.77
C MET A 577 5.30 -16.65 33.19
N ILE A 578 4.25 -17.46 33.14
CA ILE A 578 2.96 -17.14 33.73
C ILE A 578 2.99 -17.72 35.14
N MET A 579 2.85 -16.84 36.13
CA MET A 579 2.99 -17.22 37.53
C MET A 579 1.73 -17.92 38.04
N PRO A 580 1.86 -18.86 38.99
CA PRO A 580 0.70 -19.46 39.62
C PRO A 580 -0.12 -18.40 40.37
N GLY A 581 -1.45 -18.55 40.40
CA GLY A 581 -2.34 -17.64 41.13
C GLY A 581 -2.68 -16.32 40.42
N HIS A 582 -2.27 -16.16 39.17
CA HIS A 582 -2.64 -14.99 38.36
C HIS A 582 -4.14 -14.98 38.02
N SER A 583 -4.68 -13.81 37.70
CA SER A 583 -6.13 -13.64 37.45
C SER A 583 -6.52 -14.26 36.12
N LEU A 584 -7.71 -14.85 36.03
CA LEU A 584 -8.27 -15.29 34.75
C LEU A 584 -8.44 -14.12 33.76
N ASP A 585 -8.61 -12.90 34.29
CA ASP A 585 -8.78 -11.66 33.53
C ASP A 585 -7.45 -10.94 33.21
N ASP A 586 -6.31 -11.51 33.58
CA ASP A 586 -5.01 -10.93 33.28
C ASP A 586 -4.79 -10.81 31.75
N PRO A 587 -4.03 -9.81 31.28
CA PRO A 587 -3.89 -9.56 29.87
C PRO A 587 -3.21 -10.73 29.15
N ALA A 588 -3.69 -11.01 27.95
CA ALA A 588 -3.21 -12.08 27.08
C ALA A 588 -2.97 -11.56 25.66
N THR A 589 -2.15 -12.28 24.91
CA THR A 589 -1.78 -11.94 23.55
C THR A 589 -1.47 -13.19 22.74
N TYR A 590 -1.49 -13.09 21.41
CA TYR A 590 -1.04 -14.16 20.55
C TYR A 590 0.45 -14.01 20.20
N SER A 591 1.08 -15.14 19.93
CA SER A 591 2.42 -15.19 19.34
C SER A 591 2.45 -16.12 18.13
N HIS A 592 3.27 -15.73 17.15
CA HIS A 592 3.54 -16.51 15.94
C HIS A 592 4.60 -17.58 16.22
N PHE A 593 4.45 -18.74 15.56
CA PHE A 593 5.50 -19.72 15.43
C PHE A 593 5.37 -20.52 14.13
N GLY A 594 6.39 -21.31 13.81
CA GLY A 594 6.47 -22.03 12.54
C GLY A 594 6.84 -21.14 11.37
N VAL A 595 6.34 -21.46 10.17
CA VAL A 595 6.60 -20.63 8.98
C VAL A 595 5.75 -19.38 9.00
N TYR A 596 6.25 -18.30 8.41
CA TYR A 596 5.50 -17.04 8.30
C TYR A 596 4.37 -17.13 7.26
N ARG A 597 4.51 -18.03 6.29
CA ARG A 597 3.55 -18.29 5.21
C ARG A 597 3.79 -19.72 4.72
N ARG A 598 2.71 -20.42 4.38
CA ARG A 598 2.82 -21.73 3.73
C ARG A 598 3.51 -21.60 2.35
N PRO A 599 4.56 -22.37 2.04
CA PRO A 599 5.22 -22.29 0.75
C PRO A 599 4.32 -22.81 -0.37
N LEU A 600 4.57 -22.33 -1.60
CA LEU A 600 4.04 -22.98 -2.80
C LEU A 600 4.78 -24.32 -2.99
N ASN A 601 4.05 -25.37 -3.36
CA ASN A 601 4.63 -26.68 -3.67
C ASN A 601 5.16 -26.77 -5.09
#